data_AF-A0A510HJ73-F1
#
_entry.id   AF-A0A510HJ73-F1
#
_cell.length_a   1.000
_cell.length_b   1.000
_cell.length_c   1.000
_cell.angle_alpha   90.00
_cell.angle_beta   90.00
_cell.angle_gamma   90.00
#
_symmetry.space_group_name_H-M   'P 1'
#
loop_
_entity.id
_entity.type
_entity.pdbx_description
1 polymer ?
#
loop_
_entity_poly.entity_id
_entity_poly.type
_entity_poly.pdbx_seq_one_letter_code
_entity_poly.pdbx_strand_id
1 'polypeptide(L)' 'MGFKRAAEEVLREVGRPLHYTDITELALESGYLTTRGKTPHNTMRARLSVDVRDNPESPFVQTAPGVYGLRKMPKRR' A
#
# COMPACT_ATOMS: atom_id res chain seq x y z
N MET A 1 -10.42 -9.14 -1.93
CA MET A 1 -9.63 -7.95 -2.29
C MET A 1 -8.14 -8.28 -2.11
N GLY A 2 -7.25 -7.83 -2.98
CA GLY A 2 -5.81 -8.14 -2.91
C GLY A 2 -5.01 -7.06 -2.17
N PHE A 3 -3.82 -7.40 -1.67
CA PHE A 3 -2.97 -6.49 -0.86
C PHE A 3 -2.65 -5.17 -1.57
N LYS A 4 -2.32 -5.21 -2.87
CA LYS A 4 -2.05 -3.99 -3.66
C LYS A 4 -3.27 -3.07 -3.67
N ARG A 5 -4.44 -3.61 -3.98
CA ARG A 5 -5.68 -2.81 -4.03
C ARG A 5 -6.04 -2.23 -2.65
N ALA A 6 -5.86 -3.00 -1.58
CA ALA A 6 -6.07 -2.50 -0.24
C ALA A 6 -5.09 -1.36 0.12
N ALA A 7 -3.81 -1.49 -0.25
CA ALA A 7 -2.83 -0.43 -0.07
C ALA A 7 -3.18 0.83 -0.88
N GLU A 8 -3.69 0.67 -2.10
CA GLU A 8 -4.15 1.79 -2.92
C GLU A 8 -5.30 2.56 -2.25
N GLU A 9 -6.33 1.86 -1.78
CA GLU A 9 -7.45 2.49 -1.07
C GLU A 9 -6.98 3.23 0.17
N VAL A 10 -6.14 2.61 1.02
CA VAL A 10 -5.59 3.26 2.22
C VAL A 10 -4.79 4.52 1.88
N LEU A 11 -3.86 4.43 0.93
CA LEU A 11 -3.06 5.58 0.53
C LEU A 11 -3.91 6.68 -0.12
N ARG A 12 -5.01 6.31 -0.78
CA ARG A 12 -5.98 7.24 -1.36
C ARG A 12 -6.80 7.96 -0.30
N GLU A 13 -7.22 7.24 0.75
CA GLU A 13 -7.96 7.81 1.88
C GLU A 13 -7.09 8.76 2.69
N VAL A 14 -5.87 8.33 3.01
CA VAL A 14 -4.93 9.09 3.84
C VAL A 14 -4.31 10.25 3.05
N GLY A 15 -4.12 10.10 1.74
CA GLY A 15 -3.63 11.17 0.85
C GLY A 15 -2.16 11.54 1.07
N ARG A 16 -1.37 10.69 1.73
CA ARG A 16 0.07 10.86 1.95
C ARG A 16 0.80 9.52 1.89
N PRO A 17 2.13 9.50 1.62
CA PRO A 17 2.91 8.28 1.71
C PRO A 17 2.94 7.76 3.15
N LEU A 18 2.92 6.43 3.32
CA LEU A 18 2.91 5.77 4.62
C LEU A 18 3.87 4.57 4.63
N HIS A 19 4.29 4.17 5.83
CA HIS A 19 5.09 2.97 5.98
C HIS A 19 4.22 1.73 5.71
N TYR A 20 4.81 0.68 5.14
CA TYR A 20 4.05 -0.52 4.77
C TYR A 20 3.34 -1.19 5.97
N THR A 21 3.84 -0.99 7.20
CA THR A 21 3.16 -1.45 8.41
C THR A 21 1.83 -0.73 8.58
N ASP A 22 1.86 0.60 8.58
CA ASP A 22 0.68 1.44 8.78
C ASP A 22 -0.34 1.21 7.66
N ILE A 23 0.13 1.05 6.41
CA ILE A 23 -0.73 0.70 5.27
C ILE A 23 -1.45 -0.64 5.53
N THR A 24 -0.74 -1.62 6.09
CA THR A 24 -1.31 -2.93 6.38
C THR A 24 -2.31 -2.87 7.52
N GLU A 25 -1.99 -2.16 8.60
CA GLU A 25 -2.86 -2.00 9.77
C GLU A 25 -4.14 -1.27 9.38
N LEU A 26 -4.03 -0.11 8.72
CA LEU A 26 -5.19 0.64 8.23
C LEU A 26 -6.02 -0.19 7.23
N ALA A 27 -5.37 -0.99 6.38
CA ALA A 27 -6.09 -1.86 5.45
C ALA A 27 -6.89 -2.95 6.18
N LEU A 28 -6.38 -3.45 7.31
CA LEU A 28 -7.09 -4.42 8.15
C LEU A 28 -8.23 -3.74 8.93
N GLU A 29 -7.97 -2.56 9.52
CA GLU A 29 -8.96 -1.78 10.28
C GLU A 29 -10.13 -1.31 9.41
N SER A 30 -9.85 -0.79 8.21
CA SER A 30 -10.88 -0.38 7.24
C SER A 30 -11.57 -1.56 6.56
N GLY A 31 -11.16 -2.80 6.83
CA GLY A 31 -11.73 -4.01 6.22
C GLY A 31 -11.38 -4.22 4.74
N TYR A 32 -10.49 -3.40 4.18
CA TYR A 32 -9.99 -3.55 2.80
C TYR A 32 -9.14 -4.79 2.60
N LEU A 33 -8.46 -5.22 3.66
CA LEU A 33 -7.64 -6.40 3.69
C LEU A 33 -8.19 -7.35 4.75
N THR A 34 -8.30 -8.62 4.38
CA THR A 34 -8.58 -9.70 5.32
C THR A 34 -7.54 -10.77 5.09
N THR A 35 -6.81 -11.13 6.12
CA THR A 35 -5.69 -12.08 6.05
C THR A 35 -5.92 -13.24 7.01
N ARG A 36 -5.64 -14.46 6.55
CA ARG A 36 -5.55 -15.67 7.40
C ARG A 36 -4.09 -16.00 7.77
N GLY A 37 -3.13 -15.21 7.29
CA GLY A 37 -1.69 -15.46 7.46
C GLY A 37 -1.11 -14.77 8.69
N LYS A 38 0.00 -15.32 9.21
CA LYS A 38 0.68 -14.84 10.42
C LYS A 38 1.40 -13.50 10.26
N THR A 39 1.78 -13.12 9.03
CA THR A 39 2.64 -11.95 8.76
C THR A 39 2.15 -11.11 7.57
N PRO A 40 0.98 -10.45 7.67
CA PRO A 40 0.45 -9.62 6.59
C PRO A 40 1.38 -8.45 6.23
N HIS A 41 2.08 -7.86 7.20
CA HIS A 41 3.03 -6.76 6.99
C HIS A 41 4.15 -7.14 6.01
N ASN A 42 4.76 -8.31 6.17
CA ASN A 42 5.83 -8.79 5.29
C ASN A 42 5.31 -9.06 3.88
N THR A 43 4.09 -9.60 3.78
CA THR A 43 3.43 -9.85 2.50
C THR A 43 3.12 -8.54 1.77
N MET A 44 2.64 -7.53 2.50
CA MET A 44 2.38 -6.20 1.96
C MET A 44 3.66 -5.57 1.44
N ARG A 45 4.72 -5.55 2.26
CA ARG A 45 6.05 -5.04 1.86
C ARG A 45 6.55 -5.70 0.59
N ALA A 46 6.59 -7.04 0.56
CA ALA A 46 7.11 -7.78 -0.59
C ALA A 46 6.32 -7.46 -1.87
N ARG A 47 4.98 -7.41 -1.77
CA ARG A 47 4.12 -7.09 -2.92
C ARG A 47 4.34 -5.66 -3.43
N LEU A 48 4.46 -4.68 -2.54
CA LEU A 48 4.74 -3.29 -2.93
C LEU A 48 6.14 -3.13 -3.51
N SER A 49 7.16 -3.73 -2.88
CA SER A 49 8.55 -3.68 -3.39
C SER A 49 8.68 -4.31 -4.77
N VAL A 50 8.10 -5.49 -4.97
CA VAL A 50 8.13 -6.18 -6.28
C VAL A 50 7.38 -5.37 -7.33
N ASP A 51 6.21 -4.82 -6.99
CA ASP A 51 5.41 -4.03 -7.93
C ASP A 51 6.12 -2.74 -8.34
N VAL A 52 6.67 -1.98 -7.38
CA VAL A 52 7.42 -0.75 -7.68
C VAL A 52 8.68 -1.02 -8.51
N ARG A 53 9.33 -2.17 -8.29
CA ARG A 53 10.57 -2.53 -8.99
C ARG A 53 10.31 -3.08 -10.40
N ASP A 54 9.36 -3.99 -10.52
CA ASP A 54 9.14 -4.75 -11.75
C ASP A 54 8.12 -4.06 -12.67
N ASN A 55 7.27 -3.17 -12.14
CA ASN A 55 6.27 -2.44 -12.91
C ASN A 55 6.55 -0.92 -12.91
N PRO A 56 7.12 -0.36 -14.00
CA PRO A 56 7.37 1.08 -14.11
C PRO A 56 6.08 1.91 -14.16
N GLU A 57 4.94 1.29 -14.54
CA GLU A 57 3.61 1.89 -14.53
C GLU A 57 2.86 1.64 -13.21
N SER A 58 3.56 1.15 -12.17
CA SER A 58 2.97 0.96 -10.86
C SER A 58 2.32 2.25 -10.36
N PRO A 59 1.08 2.19 -9.82
CA PRO A 59 0.48 3.34 -9.16
C PRO A 59 1.22 3.68 -7.86
N PHE A 60 2.06 2.78 -7.34
CA PHE A 60 2.85 2.98 -6.13
C PHE A 60 4.22 3.57 -6.46
N VAL A 61 4.75 4.37 -5.55
CA VAL A 61 6.13 4.85 -5.58
C VAL A 61 6.74 4.66 -4.20
N GLN A 62 7.99 4.22 -4.15
CA GLN A 62 8.76 4.23 -2.91
C GLN A 62 9.34 5.63 -2.70
N THR A 63 8.90 6.29 -1.63
CA THR A 63 9.37 7.65 -1.29
C THR A 63 10.53 7.63 -0.30
N ALA A 64 10.60 6.60 0.54
CA ALA A 64 11.68 6.34 1.49
C ALA A 64 11.78 4.83 1.79
N PRO A 65 12.82 4.34 2.49
CA PRO A 65 12.92 2.94 2.88
C PRO A 65 11.68 2.48 3.65
N GLY A 66 10.95 1.51 3.10
CA GLY A 66 9.70 1.00 3.68
C GLY A 66 8.46 1.92 3.53
N VAL A 67 8.59 3.12 2.96
CA VAL A 67 7.50 4.09 2.81
C VAL A 67 7.03 4.15 1.36
N TYR A 68 5.73 3.97 1.16
CA TYR A 68 5.07 3.92 -0.15
C TYR A 68 3.99 4.99 -0.25
N GLY A 69 3.87 5.60 -1.43
CA GLY A 69 2.81 6.55 -1.77
C GLY A 69 2.24 6.26 -3.15
N LEU A 70 1.20 7.01 -3.54
CA LEU A 70 0.62 6.94 -4.88
C LEU A 70 1.29 7.93 -5.84
N ARG A 71 1.64 7.49 -7.04
CA ARG A 71 2.22 8.32 -8.11
C ARG A 71 1.25 9.42 -8.55
N LYS A 72 -0.02 9.06 -8.70
CA LYS A 72 -1.13 10.01 -8.92
C LYS A 72 -2.01 9.99 -7.70
N MET A 73 -1.71 10.85 -6.73
CA MET A 73 -2.70 11.16 -5.70
C MET A 73 -3.90 11.83 -6.38
N PRO A 74 -5.14 11.35 -6.14
CA PRO A 74 -6.28 12.12 -6.56
C PRO A 74 -6.20 13.47 -5.85
N LYS A 75 -6.14 14.55 -6.62
CA LYS A 75 -6.41 15.87 -6.07
C LYS A 75 -7.84 15.81 -5.55
N ARG A 76 -8.00 15.73 -4.22
CA ARG A 76 -9.30 16.01 -3.58
C ARG A 76 -9.67 17.43 -4.03
N ARG A 77 -10.62 17.52 -4.96
CA ARG A 77 -11.28 18.76 -5.36
C ARG A 77 -12.46 18.99 -4.43
#